data_AF-A0A0L0LNY3-F1
#
_entry.id   AF-A0A0L0LNY3-F1
#
_cell.length_a   1.000
_cell.length_b   1.000
_cell.length_c   1.000
_cell.angle_alpha   90.00
_cell.angle_beta   90.00
_cell.angle_gamma   90.00
#
_symmetry.space_group_name_H-M   'P 1'
#
loop_
_entity.id
_entity.type
_entity.pdbx_description
1 polymer ?
#
loop_
_entity_poly.entity_id
_entity_poly.type
_entity_poly.pdbx_seq_one_letter_code
_entity_poly.pdbx_strand_id
1 'polypeptide(L)'
;MKRQNIYILTLLAIIFPLISHAQVGIEALLIESRSVLQLLPRFIFGLATIYFFWGTGQFILNAGDAKLRQDGKNKMIWGVVVLTVFISISGILNLMSQLLN
;
A
#
# COMPACT_ATOMS: atom_id res chain seq x y z
N MET A 1 34.45 29.06 31.03
CA MET A 1 33.96 27.66 31.00
C MET A 1 32.60 27.43 30.30
N LYS A 2 31.87 28.44 29.79
CA LYS A 2 30.49 28.24 29.27
C LYS A 2 30.37 28.03 27.74
N ARG A 3 31.30 28.56 26.93
CA ARG A 3 31.18 28.51 25.46
C ARG A 3 31.53 27.15 24.84
N GLN A 4 32.49 26.42 25.41
CA GLN A 4 32.91 25.11 24.87
C GLN A 4 31.81 24.04 25.03
N ASN A 5 31.01 24.09 26.10
CA ASN A 5 29.91 23.15 26.30
C ASN A 5 28.78 23.32 25.30
N ILE A 6 28.58 24.53 24.75
CA ILE A 6 27.54 24.80 23.73
C ILE A 6 27.86 24.08 22.41
N TYR A 7 29.14 24.08 21.99
CA TYR A 7 29.57 23.38 20.79
C TYR A 7 29.48 21.86 20.92
N ILE A 8 29.72 21.33 22.13
CA ILE A 8 29.56 19.89 22.41
C ILE A 8 28.08 19.49 22.34
N LEU A 9 27.17 20.31 22.88
CA LEU A 9 25.73 20.07 22.81
C LEU A 9 25.18 20.10 21.37
N THR A 10 25.63 21.03 20.53
CA THR A 10 25.22 21.06 19.11
C THR A 10 25.79 19.89 18.32
N LEU A 11 27.03 19.48 18.60
CA LEU A 11 27.62 18.29 17.98
C LEU A 11 26.84 17.02 18.36
N LEU A 12 26.42 16.90 19.62
CA LEU A 12 25.67 15.76 20.13
C LEU A 12 24.24 15.72 19.56
N ALA A 13 23.61 16.88 19.34
CA ALA A 13 22.30 16.99 18.70
C ALA A 13 22.31 16.57 17.21
N ILE A 14 23.43 16.75 16.51
CA ILE A 14 23.61 16.30 15.11
C ILE A 14 23.84 14.78 15.04
N ILE A 15 24.46 14.19 16.06
CA ILE A 15 24.76 12.75 16.12
C ILE A 15 23.58 11.96 16.72
N PHE A 16 22.68 12.61 17.44
CA PHE A 16 21.49 12.00 18.05
C PHE A 16 20.60 11.21 17.07
N PRO A 17 20.27 11.71 15.86
CA PRO A 17 19.50 10.95 14.88
C PRO A 17 20.24 9.69 14.40
N LEU A 18 21.57 9.76 14.27
CA LEU A 18 22.39 8.63 13.84
C LEU A 18 22.39 7.49 14.87
N ILE A 19 22.33 7.82 16.16
CA ILE A 19 22.25 6.83 17.26
C ILE A 19 20.81 6.32 17.44
N SER A 20 19.81 7.18 17.22
CA SER A 20 18.38 6.79 17.21
C SER A 20 18.09 5.66 16.20
N HIS A 21 18.84 5.59 15.11
CA HIS A 21 18.73 4.52 14.11
C HIS A 21 19.61 3.30 14.39
N ALA A 22 20.56 3.37 15.34
CA ALA A 22 21.43 2.23 15.68
C ALA A 22 20.80 1.29 16.72
N GLN A 23 19.84 1.77 17.52
CA GLN A 23 19.07 0.98 18.50
C GLN A 23 17.76 0.45 17.89
N VAL A 24 17.77 -0.01 16.64
CA VAL A 24 16.62 -0.69 16.05
C VAL A 24 16.61 -2.12 16.59
N GLY A 25 15.91 -2.34 17.69
CA GLY A 25 15.65 -3.67 18.23
C GLY A 25 14.79 -4.50 17.25
N ILE A 26 14.78 -5.83 17.43
CA ILE A 26 13.99 -6.73 16.57
C ILE A 26 12.51 -6.31 16.52
N GLU A 27 11.96 -5.74 17.60
CA GLU A 27 10.60 -5.20 17.63
C GLU A 27 10.37 -4.05 16.65
N ALA A 28 11.34 -3.16 16.47
CA ALA A 28 11.24 -2.07 15.50
C ALA A 28 11.22 -2.60 14.05
N LEU A 29 12.01 -3.65 13.75
CA LEU A 29 11.96 -4.31 12.44
C LEU A 29 10.62 -5.02 12.16
N LEU A 30 10.00 -5.58 13.20
CA LEU A 30 8.70 -6.24 13.11
C LEU A 30 7.55 -5.23 12.93
N ILE A 31 7.65 -4.05 13.55
CA ILE A 31 6.65 -2.97 13.39
C ILE A 31 6.72 -2.36 11.99
N GLU A 32 7.92 -2.12 11.46
CA GLU A 32 8.10 -1.60 10.10
C GLU A 32 7.57 -2.56 9.03
N SER A 33 7.82 -3.86 9.20
CA SER A 33 7.32 -4.88 8.26
C SER A 33 5.78 -4.94 8.23
N ARG A 34 5.12 -4.75 9.38
CA ARG A 34 3.66 -4.73 9.46
C ARG A 34 3.05 -3.54 8.72
N SER A 35 3.71 -2.37 8.74
CA SER A 35 3.18 -1.16 8.08
C SER A 35 3.09 -1.35 6.56
N VAL A 36 4.12 -1.96 5.96
CA VAL A 36 4.17 -2.23 4.51
C VAL A 36 3.09 -3.22 4.08
N LEU A 37 2.89 -4.28 4.88
CA LEU A 37 1.87 -5.30 4.59
C LEU A 37 0.44 -4.76 4.68
N GLN A 38 0.17 -3.78 5.55
CA GLN A 38 -1.14 -3.13 5.63
C GLN A 38 -1.38 -2.14 4.47
N LEU A 39 -0.31 -1.62 3.88
CA LEU A 39 -0.39 -0.65 2.80
C LEU A 39 -0.72 -1.32 1.45
N LEU A 40 -0.11 -2.48 1.18
CA LEU A 40 -0.26 -3.24 -0.07
C LEU A 40 -1.73 -3.48 -0.50
N PRO A 41 -2.63 -3.99 0.36
CA PRO A 41 -4.02 -4.23 -0.01
C PRO A 41 -4.74 -2.96 -0.49
N ARG A 42 -4.46 -1.81 0.15
CA ARG A 42 -5.08 -0.53 -0.21
C ARG A 42 -4.69 -0.09 -1.62
N PHE A 43 -3.42 -0.26 -1.99
CA PHE A 43 -2.94 0.04 -3.34
C PHE A 43 -3.53 -0.91 -4.39
N ILE A 44 -3.55 -2.22 -4.11
CA ILE A 44 -4.11 -3.22 -5.03
C ILE A 44 -5.58 -2.93 -5.32
N PHE A 45 -6.37 -2.62 -4.28
CA PHE A 45 -7.78 -2.26 -4.43
C PHE A 45 -7.96 -1.00 -5.30
N GLY A 46 -7.15 0.04 -5.07
CA GLY A 46 -7.17 1.26 -5.88
C GLY A 46 -6.87 0.98 -7.35
N LEU A 47 -5.81 0.23 -7.63
CA LEU A 47 -5.41 -0.14 -9.00
C LEU A 47 -6.48 -1.00 -9.70
N ALA A 48 -7.04 -1.98 -8.99
CA ALA A 48 -8.11 -2.84 -9.52
C ALA A 48 -9.36 -2.02 -9.90
N THR A 49 -9.72 -1.05 -9.06
CA THR A 49 -10.85 -0.14 -9.30
C THR A 49 -10.61 0.73 -10.53
N ILE A 50 -9.42 1.32 -10.66
CA ILE A 50 -9.03 2.13 -11.84
C ILE A 50 -9.09 1.27 -13.11
N TYR A 51 -8.56 0.04 -13.07
CA TYR A 51 -8.58 -0.86 -14.22
C TYR A 51 -10.01 -1.26 -14.63
N PHE A 52 -10.89 -1.50 -13.66
CA PHE A 52 -12.31 -1.78 -13.91
C PHE A 52 -13.02 -0.59 -14.59
N PHE A 53 -12.81 0.63 -14.09
CA PHE A 53 -13.38 1.84 -14.70
C PHE A 53 -12.80 2.10 -16.10
N TRP A 54 -11.52 1.83 -16.32
CA TRP A 54 -10.90 1.91 -17.64
C TRP A 54 -11.59 0.97 -18.64
N GLY A 55 -11.83 -0.29 -18.25
CA GLY A 55 -12.59 -1.25 -19.06
C GLY A 55 -14.01 -0.78 -19.34
N THR A 56 -14.68 -0.22 -18.34
CA THR A 56 -16.05 0.32 -18.45
C THR A 56 -16.10 1.51 -19.42
N GLY A 57 -15.16 2.45 -19.30
CA GLY A 57 -15.03 3.56 -20.24
C GLY A 57 -14.79 3.08 -21.66
N GLN A 58 -13.88 2.13 -21.85
CA GLN A 58 -13.62 1.54 -23.17
C GLN A 58 -14.87 0.86 -23.76
N PHE A 59 -15.64 0.15 -22.94
CA PHE A 59 -16.88 -0.53 -23.37
C PHE A 59 -17.97 0.45 -23.81
N ILE A 60 -18.15 1.55 -23.07
CA ILE A 60 -19.19 2.57 -23.34
C ILE A 60 -18.79 3.44 -24.55
N LEU A 61 -17.56 3.97 -24.54
CA LEU A 61 -17.10 4.93 -25.56
C LEU A 61 -16.93 4.28 -26.94
N ASN A 62 -16.58 2.99 -27.00
CA ASN A 62 -16.38 2.27 -28.26
C ASN A 62 -17.60 1.43 -28.67
N ALA A 63 -18.82 1.87 -28.34
CA ALA A 63 -20.04 1.12 -28.64
C ALA A 63 -20.23 0.80 -30.14
N GLY A 64 -19.67 1.64 -31.03
CA GLY A 64 -19.72 1.44 -32.49
C GLY A 64 -18.66 0.49 -33.06
N ASP A 65 -17.64 0.11 -32.30
CA ASP A 65 -16.59 -0.81 -32.73
C ASP A 65 -16.70 -2.13 -31.95
N ALA A 66 -17.13 -3.19 -32.62
CA ALA A 66 -17.36 -4.48 -32.01
C ALA A 66 -16.10 -5.07 -31.35
N LYS A 67 -14.90 -4.83 -31.91
CA LYS A 67 -13.64 -5.34 -31.34
C LYS A 67 -13.29 -4.59 -30.07
N LEU A 68 -13.27 -3.26 -30.14
CA LEU A 68 -12.93 -2.43 -28.97
C LEU A 68 -13.95 -2.55 -27.84
N ARG A 69 -15.23 -2.78 -28.19
CA ARG A 69 -16.28 -3.09 -27.22
C ARG A 69 -16.05 -4.44 -26.54
N GLN A 70 -15.69 -5.48 -27.29
CA GLN A 70 -15.36 -6.78 -26.68
C GLN A 70 -14.13 -6.67 -25.77
N ASP A 71 -13.11 -5.92 -26.17
CA ASP A 71 -11.92 -5.69 -25.35
C ASP A 71 -12.26 -4.94 -24.05
N GLY A 72 -13.12 -3.92 -24.13
CA GLY A 72 -13.62 -3.22 -22.94
C GLY A 72 -14.38 -4.16 -22.00
N LYS A 73 -15.26 -5.00 -22.55
CA LYS A 73 -15.99 -6.03 -21.78
C LYS A 73 -15.04 -7.01 -21.10
N ASN A 74 -14.01 -7.49 -21.79
CA ASN A 74 -13.02 -8.39 -21.21
C ASN A 74 -12.27 -7.73 -20.05
N LYS A 75 -11.89 -6.45 -20.19
CA LYS A 75 -11.26 -5.69 -19.09
C LYS A 75 -12.20 -5.51 -17.90
N MET A 76 -13.49 -5.26 -18.13
CA MET A 76 -14.49 -5.21 -17.04
C MET A 76 -14.56 -6.53 -16.30
N ILE A 77 -14.64 -7.66 -17.01
CA ILE A 77 -14.70 -9.00 -16.39
C ILE A 77 -13.45 -9.26 -15.57
N TRP A 78 -12.26 -9.03 -16.12
CA TRP A 78 -11.01 -9.19 -15.37
C TRP A 78 -10.93 -8.27 -14.15
N GLY A 79 -11.41 -7.03 -14.26
CA GLY A 79 -11.53 -6.12 -13.13
C GLY A 79 -12.42 -6.67 -12.01
N VAL A 80 -13.60 -7.19 -12.36
CA VAL A 80 -14.53 -7.80 -11.37
C VAL A 80 -13.93 -9.05 -10.73
N VAL A 81 -13.25 -9.90 -11.50
CA VAL A 81 -12.58 -11.09 -10.97
C VAL A 81 -11.52 -10.70 -9.94
N VAL A 82 -10.66 -9.73 -10.25
CA VAL A 82 -9.64 -9.23 -9.32
C VAL A 82 -10.26 -8.64 -8.05
N LEU A 83 -11.31 -7.82 -8.19
CA LEU A 83 -12.03 -7.24 -7.05
C LEU A 83 -12.68 -8.32 -6.17
N THR A 84 -13.27 -9.35 -6.78
CA THR A 84 -13.89 -10.47 -6.06
C THR A 84 -12.84 -11.26 -5.27
N VAL A 85 -11.72 -11.61 -5.91
CA VAL A 85 -10.60 -12.30 -5.25
C VAL A 85 -10.03 -11.46 -4.12
N PHE A 86 -9.88 -10.14 -4.33
CA PHE A 86 -9.41 -9.21 -3.31
C PHE A 86 -10.34 -9.15 -2.09
N ILE A 87 -11.65 -9.06 -2.30
CA ILE A 87 -12.65 -9.09 -1.23
C ILE A 87 -12.56 -10.41 -0.45
N SER A 88 -12.45 -11.54 -1.15
CA SER A 88 -12.28 -12.86 -0.51
C SER A 88 -11.03 -12.93 0.37
N ILE A 89 -9.87 -12.49 -0.15
CA ILE A 89 -8.61 -12.50 0.60
C ILE A 89 -8.68 -11.54 1.79
N SER A 90 -9.10 -10.30 1.58
CA SER A 90 -9.19 -9.29 2.65
C SER A 90 -10.18 -9.69 3.76
N GLY A 91 -11.28 -10.37 3.41
CA GLY A 91 -12.20 -10.94 4.39
C GLY A 91 -11.51 -11.98 5.29
N ILE A 92 -10.75 -12.90 4.71
CA ILE A 92 -9.99 -13.92 5.47
C ILE A 92 -8.92 -13.25 6.34
N LEU A 93 -8.18 -12.28 5.80
CA LEU A 93 -7.15 -11.56 6.55
C LEU A 93 -7.73 -10.80 7.75
N ASN A 94 -8.88 -10.14 7.58
CA ASN A 94 -9.56 -9.43 8.67
C ASN A 94 -10.07 -10.40 9.73
N LEU A 95 -10.65 -11.54 9.32
CA LEU A 95 -11.08 -12.58 10.26
C LEU A 95 -9.89 -13.12 11.05
N MET A 96 -8.79 -13.44 10.38
CA MET A 96 -7.58 -13.93 11.06
C MET A 96 -6.97 -12.88 11.98
N SER A 97 -6.97 -11.60 11.59
CA SER A 97 -6.54 -10.50 12.44
C SER A 97 -7.41 -10.33 13.69
N GLN A 98 -8.73 -10.56 13.58
CA GLN A 98 -9.63 -10.51 14.73
C GLN A 98 -9.44 -11.68 15.69
N LEU A 99 -9.10 -12.86 15.17
CA LEU A 99 -8.86 -14.06 15.98
C LEU A 99 -7.52 -14.03 16.74
N LEU A 100 -6.54 -13.31 16.22
CA LEU A 100 -5.18 -13.21 16.78
C LEU A 100 -5.01 -12.05 17.78
N ASN A 101 -6.05 -11.25 17.99
CA ASN A 101 -6.04 -10.04 18.81
C ASN A 101 -6.96 -10.22 20.02
#